data_AF-V5HC82-F1
#
_entry.id   AF-V5HC82-F1
#
_cell.length_a   1.000
_cell.length_b   1.000
_cell.length_c   1.000
_cell.angle_alpha   90.00
_cell.angle_beta   90.00
_cell.angle_gamma   90.00
#
_symmetry.space_group_name_H-M   'P 1'
#
loop_
_entity.id
_entity.type
_entity.pdbx_description
1 polymer ?
#
loop_
_entity_poly.entity_id
_entity_poly.type
_entity_poly.pdbx_seq_one_letter_code
_entity_poly.pdbx_strand_id
1 'polypeptide(L)'
;MGGLLYPSLSLYTLIQAVENRLTEAFSKTRLHSKVVGSILREVGSGGLPRVGCDEHQDQLTESVVRFFCIARMHFLLKGLNQEENEKKCKRPKPCTM
;
A
#
# COMPACT_ATOMS: atom_id res chain seq x y z
N MET A 1 25.30 10.38 9.65
CA MET A 1 25.54 8.98 10.08
C MET A 1 24.25 8.21 9.90
N GLY A 2 24.29 7.12 9.13
CA GLY A 2 23.11 6.35 8.71
C GLY A 2 22.48 5.57 9.86
N GLY A 3 21.36 6.06 10.38
CA GLY A 3 20.55 5.41 11.42
C GLY A 3 19.25 4.79 10.88
N LEU A 4 19.17 4.58 9.57
CA LEU A 4 18.03 3.89 8.97
C LEU A 4 18.15 2.38 9.25
N LEU A 5 17.02 1.78 9.58
CA LEU A 5 16.92 0.34 9.75
C LEU A 5 16.95 -0.33 8.37
N TYR A 6 17.79 -1.35 8.22
CA TYR A 6 17.80 -2.20 7.04
C TYR A 6 16.91 -3.42 7.30
N PRO A 7 15.94 -3.72 6.41
CA PRO A 7 15.08 -4.86 6.59
C PRO A 7 15.87 -6.17 6.39
N SER A 8 15.43 -7.23 7.07
CA SER A 8 15.86 -8.59 6.72
C SER A 8 15.37 -8.95 5.32
N LEU A 9 16.04 -9.93 4.68
CA LEU A 9 15.64 -10.42 3.37
C LEU A 9 14.20 -10.95 3.34
N SER A 10 13.77 -11.63 4.40
CA SER A 10 12.40 -12.15 4.52
C SER A 10 11.36 -11.02 4.56
N LEU A 11 11.63 -9.96 5.34
CA LEU A 11 10.77 -8.78 5.40
C LEU A 11 10.74 -8.06 4.05
N TYR A 12 11.89 -7.85 3.42
CA TYR A 12 11.96 -7.24 2.09
C TYR A 12 11.14 -8.03 1.05
N THR A 13 11.26 -9.35 1.04
CA THR A 13 10.56 -10.23 0.10
C THR A 13 9.04 -10.20 0.32
N LEU A 14 8.60 -10.19 1.59
CA LEU A 14 7.19 -10.00 1.93
C LEU A 14 6.68 -8.65 1.40
N ILE A 15 7.37 -7.55 1.72
CA ILE A 15 6.95 -6.21 1.30
C ILE A 15 6.89 -6.10 -0.23
N GLN A 16 7.88 -6.62 -0.94
CA GLN A 16 7.91 -6.63 -2.40
C GLN A 16 6.72 -7.42 -2.99
N ALA A 17 6.41 -8.59 -2.42
CA ALA A 17 5.28 -9.40 -2.88
C ALA A 17 3.93 -8.67 -2.67
N VAL A 18 3.76 -7.99 -1.54
CA VAL A 18 2.56 -7.20 -1.24
C VAL A 18 2.46 -5.99 -2.17
N GLU A 19 3.56 -5.28 -2.40
CA GLU A 19 3.60 -4.12 -3.28
C GLU A 19 3.25 -4.45 -4.72
N ASN A 20 3.79 -5.56 -5.25
CA ASN A 20 3.46 -6.01 -6.60
C ASN A 20 1.96 -6.28 -6.77
N ARG A 21 1.33 -6.95 -5.79
CA ARG A 21 -0.12 -7.21 -5.79
C ARG A 21 -0.94 -5.93 -5.70
N LEU A 22 -0.55 -5.00 -4.81
CA LEU A 22 -1.20 -3.69 -4.70
C LEU A 22 -1.12 -2.92 -6.02
N THR A 23 0.05 -2.92 -6.66
CA THR A 23 0.29 -2.23 -7.93
C THR A 23 -0.56 -2.82 -9.04
N GLU A 24 -0.61 -4.15 -9.15
CA GLU A 24 -1.47 -4.84 -10.12
C GLU A 24 -2.95 -4.49 -9.88
N ALA A 25 -3.41 -4.54 -8.63
CA ALA A 25 -4.80 -4.23 -8.30
C ALA A 25 -5.17 -2.77 -8.58
N PHE A 26 -4.28 -1.82 -8.29
CA PHE A 26 -4.49 -0.39 -8.59
C PHE A 26 -4.40 -0.07 -10.08
N SER A 27 -3.64 -0.84 -10.86
CA SER A 27 -3.58 -0.66 -12.32
C SER A 27 -4.90 -1.05 -13.02
N LYS A 28 -5.62 -2.04 -12.46
CA LYS A 28 -6.87 -2.58 -13.03
C LYS A 28 -8.13 -1.90 -12.50
N THR A 29 -8.06 -1.26 -11.33
CA THR A 29 -9.25 -0.75 -10.63
C THR A 29 -9.00 0.66 -10.10
N ARG A 30 -9.88 1.62 -10.43
CA ARG A 30 -9.97 2.89 -9.70
C ARG A 30 -10.22 2.56 -8.22
N LEU A 31 -9.35 3.05 -7.32
CA LEU A 31 -9.33 2.73 -5.88
C LEU A 31 -10.73 2.42 -5.33
N HIS A 32 -10.94 1.15 -5.00
CA HIS A 32 -12.10 0.77 -4.22
C HIS A 32 -11.58 0.11 -2.94
N SER A 33 -12.20 0.42 -1.80
CA SER A 33 -11.94 -0.22 -0.50
C SER A 33 -11.92 -1.76 -0.55
N LYS A 34 -12.55 -2.34 -1.58
CA LYS A 34 -12.56 -3.77 -1.90
C LYS A 34 -11.17 -4.35 -2.20
N VAL A 35 -10.24 -3.56 -2.75
CA VAL A 35 -8.86 -3.98 -3.09
C VAL A 35 -8.04 -4.33 -1.84
N VAL A 36 -8.24 -3.58 -0.76
CA VAL A 36 -7.55 -3.84 0.52
C VAL A 36 -8.08 -5.12 1.15
N GLY A 37 -9.40 -5.29 1.12
CA GLY A 37 -10.07 -6.48 1.63
C GLY A 37 -9.68 -7.75 0.88
N SER A 38 -9.50 -7.69 -0.46
CA SER A 38 -9.03 -8.84 -1.23
C SER A 38 -7.57 -9.19 -0.90
N ILE A 39 -6.69 -8.19 -0.78
CA ILE A 39 -5.28 -8.43 -0.47
C ILE A 39 -5.12 -8.99 0.96
N LEU A 40 -5.87 -8.47 1.94
CA LEU A 40 -5.88 -9.02 3.29
C LEU A 40 -6.44 -10.46 3.34
N ARG A 41 -7.45 -10.78 2.52
CA ARG A 41 -7.95 -12.17 2.39
C ARG A 41 -6.89 -13.11 1.81
N GLU A 42 -6.06 -12.62 0.88
CA GLU A 42 -4.98 -13.42 0.29
C GLU A 42 -3.84 -13.71 1.27
N VAL A 43 -3.57 -12.82 2.24
CA VAL A 43 -2.64 -13.07 3.36
C VAL A 43 -3.05 -14.33 4.12
N GLY A 44 -4.34 -14.46 4.44
CA GLY A 44 -4.88 -15.62 5.15
C GLY A 44 -4.84 -16.93 4.34
N SER A 45 -4.70 -16.85 3.00
CA SER A 45 -4.71 -18.02 2.10
C SER A 45 -3.33 -18.64 1.84
N GLY A 46 -2.25 -18.10 2.44
CA GLY A 46 -0.89 -18.65 2.30
C GLY A 46 -0.15 -18.25 1.02
N GLY A 47 -0.66 -17.27 0.27
CA GLY A 47 -0.02 -16.80 -0.97
C GLY A 47 1.18 -15.86 -0.77
N LEU A 48 1.53 -15.50 0.46
CA LEU A 48 2.58 -14.52 0.77
C LEU A 48 3.71 -15.13 1.61
N PRO A 49 4.96 -14.67 1.44
CA PRO A 49 6.07 -15.03 2.30
C PRO A 49 5.76 -14.72 3.77
N ARG A 50 6.19 -15.57 4.70
CA ARG A 50 5.98 -15.35 6.14
C ARG A 50 7.21 -14.73 6.79
N VAL A 51 6.99 -13.93 7.82
CA VAL A 51 8.03 -13.33 8.65
C VAL A 51 7.74 -13.57 10.12
N GLY A 52 8.77 -13.87 10.90
CA GLY A 52 8.67 -14.19 12.33
C GLY A 52 9.21 -15.57 12.64
N CYS A 53 9.12 -15.96 13.92
CA CYS A 53 9.39 -17.34 14.35
C CYS A 53 8.13 -18.21 14.17
N ASP A 54 8.27 -19.52 14.29
CA ASP A 54 7.20 -20.47 13.99
C ASP A 54 5.89 -20.22 14.76
N GLU A 55 6.01 -19.72 15.99
CA GLU A 55 4.87 -19.39 16.86
C GLU A 55 4.13 -18.11 16.46
N HIS A 56 4.86 -17.10 15.98
CA HIS A 56 4.33 -15.74 15.79
C HIS A 56 4.25 -15.31 14.32
N GLN A 57 4.71 -16.16 13.39
CA GLN A 57 4.86 -15.80 11.98
C GLN A 57 3.56 -15.31 11.34
N ASP A 58 2.42 -15.89 11.70
CA ASP A 58 1.13 -15.58 11.07
C ASP A 58 0.59 -14.24 11.55
N GLN A 59 0.55 -14.05 12.88
CA GLN A 59 0.11 -12.80 13.48
C GLN A 59 1.02 -11.63 13.08
N LEU A 60 2.34 -11.85 13.05
CA LEU A 60 3.29 -10.83 12.65
C LEU A 60 3.15 -10.49 11.16
N THR A 61 3.11 -11.49 10.29
CA THR A 61 2.92 -11.29 8.85
C THR A 61 1.63 -10.53 8.57
N GLU A 62 0.51 -10.93 9.19
CA GLU A 62 -0.77 -10.23 9.02
C GLU A 62 -0.68 -8.76 9.46
N SER A 63 -0.05 -8.49 10.61
CA SER A 63 0.10 -7.14 11.14
C SER A 63 0.96 -6.27 10.23
N VAL A 64 2.06 -6.80 9.71
CA VAL A 64 2.95 -6.12 8.76
C VAL A 64 2.21 -5.81 7.47
N VAL A 65 1.50 -6.79 6.88
CA VAL A 65 0.76 -6.58 5.62
C VAL A 65 -0.35 -5.56 5.81
N ARG A 66 -1.11 -5.64 6.92
CA ARG A 66 -2.16 -4.68 7.24
C ARG A 66 -1.62 -3.27 7.33
N PHE A 67 -0.54 -3.07 8.08
CA PHE A 67 0.12 -1.78 8.20
C PHE A 67 0.58 -1.25 6.84
N PHE A 68 1.26 -2.09 6.04
CA PHE A 68 1.76 -1.70 4.73
C PHE A 68 0.64 -1.29 3.78
N CYS A 69 -0.46 -2.05 3.72
CA CYS A 69 -1.61 -1.72 2.87
C CYS A 69 -2.21 -0.36 3.25
N ILE A 70 -2.40 -0.11 4.56
CA ILE A 70 -2.92 1.17 5.06
C ILE A 70 -1.98 2.33 4.67
N ALA A 71 -0.69 2.19 4.96
CA ALA A 71 0.30 3.20 4.62
C ALA A 71 0.32 3.49 3.10
N ARG A 72 0.31 2.44 2.26
CA ARG A 72 0.34 2.59 0.80
C ARG A 72 -0.89 3.33 0.28
N MET A 73 -2.07 3.06 0.82
CA MET A 73 -3.29 3.81 0.48
C MET A 73 -3.22 5.28 0.87
N HIS A 74 -2.71 5.59 2.07
CA HIS A 74 -2.55 6.97 2.51
C HIS A 74 -1.65 7.74 1.54
N PHE A 75 -0.53 7.16 1.13
CA PHE A 75 0.36 7.78 0.14
C PHE A 75 -0.30 7.95 -1.23
N LEU A 76 -1.04 6.93 -1.68
CA LEU A 76 -1.73 6.97 -2.97
C LEU A 76 -2.82 8.06 -3.00
N LEU A 77 -3.68 8.11 -1.98
CA LEU A 77 -4.73 9.13 -1.86
C LEU A 77 -4.14 10.53 -1.71
N LYS A 78 -3.06 10.68 -0.93
CA LYS A 78 -2.34 11.95 -0.80
C LYS A 78 -1.84 12.44 -2.16
N GLY A 79 -1.25 11.55 -2.97
CA GLY A 79 -0.80 11.87 -4.33
C GLY A 79 -1.93 12.30 -5.25
N LEU A 80 -3.03 11.54 -5.30
CA LEU A 80 -4.21 11.87 -6.11
C LEU A 80 -4.83 13.22 -5.70
N ASN A 81 -4.95 13.47 -4.39
CA ASN A 81 -5.50 14.72 -3.88
C ASN A 81 -4.61 15.92 -4.21
N GLN A 82 -3.29 15.74 -4.13
CA GLN A 82 -2.33 16.77 -4.52
C GLN A 82 -2.46 17.10 -6.01
N GLU A 83 -2.52 16.09 -6.88
CA GLU A 83 -2.67 16.27 -8.33
C GLU A 83 -3.97 17.03 -8.68
N GLU A 84 -5.08 16.67 -8.06
CA GLU A 84 -6.36 17.35 -8.27
C GLU A 84 -6.35 18.80 -7.76
N ASN A 85 -5.71 19.07 -6.63
CA ASN A 85 -5.56 20.43 -6.12
C ASN A 85 -4.68 21.30 -7.04
N GLU A 86 -3.57 20.74 -7.54
CA GLU A 86 -2.71 21.43 -8.52
C GLU A 86 -3.47 21.74 -9.81
N LYS A 87 -4.30 20.82 -10.29
CA LYS A 87 -5.19 21.07 -11.45
C LYS A 87 -6.18 22.19 -11.17
N LYS A 88 -6.78 22.25 -9.97
CA LYS A 88 -7.73 23.31 -9.59
C LYS A 88 -7.06 24.68 -9.50
N CYS A 89 -5.87 24.79 -8.91
CA CYS A 89 -5.13 26.04 -8.81
C CYS A 89 -4.66 26.59 -10.16
N LYS A 90 -4.45 25.71 -11.16
CA LYS A 90 -4.08 26.09 -12.53
C LYS A 90 -5.27 26.47 -13.42
N ARG A 91 -6.52 26.31 -12.97
CA ARG A 91 -7.69 26.77 -13.74
C ARG A 91 -7.77 28.29 -13.69
N PRO A 92 -7.77 29.01 -14.83
CA PRO A 92 -8.10 30.42 -14.83
C PRO A 92 -9.51 30.61 -14.24
N LYS A 93 -9.69 31.61 -13.37
CA LYS A 93 -11.01 31.96 -12.83
C LYS A 93 -11.95 32.23 -14.01
N PRO A 94 -13.19 31.71 -14.01
CA PRO A 94 -14.14 32.06 -15.06
C PRO A 94 -14.35 33.58 -15.06
N CYS A 95 -14.15 34.21 -16.21
CA CYS A 95 -14.59 35.59 -16.43
C CYS A 95 -16.12 35.62 -16.31
N THR A 96 -16.63 36.06 -15.17
CA THR A 96 -18.02 36.54 -15.06
C THR A 96 -18.11 37.85 -15.81
N MET A 97 -18.80 37.85 -16.96
CA MET A 97 -19.28 39.06 -17.62
C MET A 97 -20.56 39.55 -16.95
#